data_AF-A0A848DND1-F1
#
_entry.id   AF-A0A848DND1-F1
#
_cell.length_a   1.000
_cell.length_b   1.000
_cell.length_c   1.000
_cell.angle_alpha   90.00
_cell.angle_beta   90.00
_cell.angle_gamma   90.00
#
_symmetry.space_group_name_H-M   'P 1'
#
loop_
_entity.id
_entity.type
_entity.pdbx_description
1 polymer ?
#
loop_
_entity_poly.entity_id
_entity_poly.type
_entity_poly.pdbx_seq_one_letter_code
_entity_poly.pdbx_strand_id
1 'polypeptide(L)'
;MPPPIRQPDRATRLLSAAERDGTHCVWCRRECTGPIRATTDHLVPKVKGGPSWLENEVVSCGRCNRERGHRSPADWFGECERRGWSPDLDAVVGTLRSLDRAIATRGGRRRARPYLAAQLRRLDRLRTDRNRLAS
;
A
#
# COMPACT_ATOMS: atom_id res chain seq x y z
N MET A 1 12.35 -30.41 -11.24
CA MET A 1 11.59 -29.14 -11.15
C MET A 1 12.04 -28.41 -9.90
N PRO A 2 12.37 -27.11 -9.94
CA PRO A 2 12.65 -26.39 -8.71
C PRO A 2 11.41 -26.42 -7.80
N PRO A 3 11.58 -26.53 -6.47
CA PRO A 3 10.45 -26.51 -5.55
C PRO A 3 9.65 -25.22 -5.73
N PRO A 4 8.32 -25.25 -5.54
CA PRO A 4 7.52 -24.03 -5.61
C PRO A 4 8.06 -23.03 -4.58
N ILE A 5 8.45 -21.84 -5.05
CA ILE A 5 8.90 -20.75 -4.17
C ILE A 5 7.76 -20.44 -3.21
N ARG A 6 7.90 -20.89 -1.96
CA ARG A 6 6.90 -20.67 -0.91
C ARG A 6 6.84 -19.17 -0.66
N GLN A 7 5.65 -18.59 -0.81
CA GLN A 7 5.48 -17.17 -0.52
C GLN A 7 5.85 -16.93 0.95
N PRO A 8 6.64 -15.88 1.26
CA PRO A 8 6.97 -15.53 2.63
C PRO A 8 5.67 -15.34 3.43
N ASP A 9 5.69 -15.70 4.71
CA ASP A 9 4.52 -15.55 5.57
C ASP A 9 4.19 -14.06 5.83
N ARG A 10 3.08 -13.81 6.55
CA ARG A 10 2.64 -12.44 6.82
C ARG A 10 3.66 -11.66 7.68
N ALA A 11 4.35 -12.32 8.60
CA ALA A 11 5.31 -11.67 9.49
C ALA A 11 6.57 -11.27 8.72
N THR A 12 7.10 -12.15 7.88
CA THR A 12 8.23 -11.84 7.00
C THR A 12 7.90 -10.67 6.06
N ARG A 13 6.71 -10.67 5.44
CA ARG A 13 6.31 -9.54 4.57
C ARG A 13 6.15 -8.23 5.33
N LEU A 14 5.70 -8.26 6.58
CA LEU A 14 5.62 -7.06 7.41
C LEU A 14 7.02 -6.49 7.69
N LEU A 15 7.99 -7.34 8.03
CA LEU A 15 9.37 -6.92 8.24
C LEU A 15 9.95 -6.31 6.96
N SER A 16 9.80 -6.97 5.82
CA SER A 16 10.27 -6.41 4.53
C SER A 16 9.55 -5.11 4.14
N ALA A 17 8.26 -4.94 4.48
CA ALA A 17 7.57 -3.68 4.26
C ALA A 17 8.11 -2.58 5.18
N ALA A 18 8.44 -2.89 6.42
CA ALA A 18 9.05 -1.96 7.36
C ALA A 18 10.48 -1.57 6.98
N GLU A 19 11.26 -2.51 6.42
CA GLU A 19 12.58 -2.22 5.85
C GLU A 19 12.49 -1.32 4.62
N ARG A 20 11.45 -1.50 3.78
CA ARG A 20 11.24 -0.72 2.55
C ARG A 20 10.72 0.69 2.82
N ASP A 21 9.70 0.82 3.66
CA ASP A 21 8.92 2.06 3.82
C ASP A 21 9.17 2.76 5.18
N GLY A 22 9.95 2.13 6.06
CA GLY A 22 10.12 2.53 7.45
C GLY A 22 9.06 1.96 8.39
N THR A 23 9.22 2.21 9.68
CA THR A 23 8.37 1.66 10.76
C THR A 23 7.14 2.51 11.07
N HIS A 24 6.88 3.56 10.31
CA HIS A 24 5.74 4.45 10.54
C HIS A 24 4.52 3.96 9.76
N CYS A 25 3.32 4.16 10.33
CA CYS A 25 2.08 3.93 9.61
C CYS A 25 2.04 4.83 8.36
N VAL A 26 1.87 4.22 7.19
CA VAL A 26 1.81 4.96 5.92
C VAL A 26 0.69 6.02 5.90
N TRP A 27 -0.38 5.81 6.68
CA TRP A 27 -1.57 6.66 6.69
C TRP A 27 -1.50 7.81 7.72
N CYS A 28 -1.28 7.48 8.99
CA CYS A 28 -1.30 8.48 10.07
C CYS A 28 0.08 8.90 10.57
N ARG A 29 1.16 8.35 9.98
CA ARG A 29 2.56 8.61 10.33
C ARG A 29 2.96 8.34 11.78
N ARG A 30 2.12 7.70 12.58
CA ARG A 30 2.52 7.23 13.92
C ARG A 30 3.50 6.09 13.80
N GLU A 31 4.54 6.12 14.62
CA GLU A 31 5.52 5.05 14.72
C GLU A 31 4.82 3.75 15.16
N CYS A 32 5.08 2.66 14.45
CA CYS A 32 4.53 1.33 14.74
C CYS A 32 5.58 0.43 15.40
N THR A 33 6.50 1.03 16.17
CA THR A 33 7.39 0.36 17.11
C THR A 33 6.80 0.55 18.52
N GLY A 34 6.81 -0.50 19.36
CA GLY A 34 6.26 -0.43 20.72
C GLY A 34 4.73 -0.60 20.80
N PRO A 35 3.97 0.28 21.49
CA PRO A 35 2.57 0.01 21.87
C PRO A 35 1.61 0.01 20.66
N ILE A 36 2.00 0.66 19.56
CA ILE A 36 1.22 0.68 18.33
C ILE A 36 1.65 -0.52 17.49
N ARG A 37 0.82 -1.57 17.51
CA ARG A 37 1.07 -2.78 16.72
C ARG A 37 1.08 -2.48 15.22
N ALA A 38 2.21 -2.77 14.57
CA ALA A 38 2.35 -2.78 13.12
C ALA A 38 1.53 -3.91 12.48
N THR A 39 0.92 -3.62 11.34
CA THR A 39 0.19 -4.57 10.51
C THR A 39 0.49 -4.32 9.04
N THR A 40 0.25 -5.31 8.18
CA THR A 40 0.25 -5.11 6.73
C THR A 40 -1.15 -4.75 6.24
N ASP A 41 -1.19 -3.71 5.40
CA ASP A 41 -2.39 -3.24 4.71
C ASP A 41 -2.28 -3.47 3.19
N HIS A 42 -3.29 -4.11 2.59
CA HIS A 42 -3.33 -4.44 1.16
C HIS A 42 -3.86 -3.26 0.34
N LEU A 43 -3.01 -2.58 -0.43
CA LEU A 43 -3.45 -1.42 -1.21
C LEU A 43 -4.51 -1.78 -2.26
N VAL A 44 -4.34 -2.91 -2.95
CA VAL A 44 -5.40 -3.53 -3.75
C VAL A 44 -6.10 -4.60 -2.89
N PRO A 45 -7.39 -4.43 -2.54
CA PRO A 45 -8.11 -5.42 -1.74
C PRO A 45 -8.21 -6.78 -2.43
N LYS A 46 -8.22 -7.86 -1.64
CA LYS A 46 -8.38 -9.24 -2.14
C LYS A 46 -9.66 -9.43 -2.97
N VAL A 47 -10.76 -8.78 -2.57
CA VAL A 47 -12.04 -8.80 -3.31
C VAL A 47 -11.94 -8.18 -4.72
N LYS A 48 -10.91 -7.36 -4.97
CA LYS A 48 -10.57 -6.80 -6.29
C LYS A 48 -9.45 -7.59 -7.00
N GLY A 49 -9.07 -8.75 -6.47
CA GLY A 49 -8.04 -9.62 -7.03
C GLY A 49 -6.61 -9.30 -6.58
N GLY A 50 -6.43 -8.43 -5.59
CA GLY A 50 -5.11 -8.05 -5.07
C GLY A 50 -4.38 -9.22 -4.41
N PRO A 51 -3.09 -9.46 -4.74
CA PRO A 51 -2.33 -10.54 -4.15
C PRO A 51 -1.81 -10.20 -2.75
N SER A 52 -1.52 -11.22 -1.94
CA SER A 52 -0.76 -11.06 -0.68
C SER A 52 0.75 -11.05 -0.98
N TRP A 53 1.19 -10.04 -1.73
CA TRP A 53 2.59 -9.84 -2.11
C TRP A 53 3.14 -8.62 -1.38
N LEU A 54 4.45 -8.60 -1.15
CA LEU A 54 5.12 -7.43 -0.57
C LEU A 54 4.85 -6.17 -1.41
N GLU A 55 4.77 -6.31 -2.73
CA GLU A 55 4.46 -5.20 -3.63
C GLU A 55 3.02 -4.69 -3.52
N ASN A 56 2.12 -5.36 -2.79
CA ASN A 56 0.76 -4.90 -2.53
C ASN A 56 0.52 -4.55 -1.05
N GLU A 57 1.54 -4.66 -0.19
CA GLU A 57 1.42 -4.50 1.26
C GLU A 57 2.28 -3.32 1.73
N VAL A 58 1.73 -2.49 2.61
CA VAL A 58 2.40 -1.37 3.29
C VAL A 58 2.27 -1.49 4.80
N VAL A 59 3.15 -0.81 5.55
CA VAL A 59 3.04 -0.73 7.01
C VAL A 59 1.85 0.16 7.40
N SER A 60 0.96 -0.36 8.22
CA SER A 60 -0.15 0.39 8.82
C SER A 60 -0.33 0.01 10.29
N CYS A 61 -0.70 0.97 11.12
CA CYS A 61 -1.21 0.66 12.45
C CYS A 61 -2.56 -0.05 12.37
N GLY A 62 -2.92 -0.81 13.42
CA GLY A 62 -4.18 -1.55 13.47
C GLY A 62 -5.43 -0.67 13.32
N ARG A 63 -5.40 0.56 13.84
CA ARG A 63 -6.50 1.53 13.71
C ARG A 63 -6.76 1.91 12.26
N CYS A 64 -5.73 2.38 11.55
CA CYS A 64 -5.89 2.81 10.15
C CYS A 64 -6.25 1.64 9.24
N ASN A 65 -5.65 0.47 9.46
CA ASN A 65 -5.95 -0.72 8.67
C ASN A 65 -7.43 -1.12 8.81
N ARG A 66 -7.95 -1.14 10.04
CA ARG A 66 -9.36 -1.43 10.32
C ARG A 66 -10.30 -0.37 9.74
N GLU A 67 -10.00 0.90 9.95
CA GLU A 67 -10.85 1.98 9.47
C GLU A 67 -10.87 2.06 7.95
N ARG A 68 -9.73 1.89 7.26
CA ARG A 68 -9.70 1.88 5.79
C ARG A 68 -10.60 0.78 5.23
N GLY A 69 -10.50 -0.43 5.76
CA GLY A 69 -11.29 -1.59 5.33
C GLY A 69 -11.09 -1.88 3.84
N HIS A 70 -12.14 -1.70 3.03
CA HIS A 70 -12.11 -1.91 1.58
C HIS A 70 -12.09 -0.62 0.77
N ARG A 71 -11.99 0.55 1.43
CA ARG A 71 -11.88 1.84 0.75
C ARG A 71 -10.63 1.88 -0.13
N SER A 72 -10.72 2.59 -1.24
CA SER A 72 -9.57 2.69 -2.13
C SER A 72 -8.43 3.48 -1.50
N PRO A 73 -7.16 3.19 -1.85
CA PRO A 73 -6.02 3.97 -1.38
C PRO A 73 -6.19 5.47 -1.62
N ALA A 74 -6.70 5.87 -2.78
CA ALA A 74 -6.92 7.29 -3.10
C ALA A 74 -8.01 7.94 -2.22
N ASP A 75 -9.13 7.25 -1.96
CA ASP A 75 -10.20 7.80 -1.10
C ASP A 75 -9.74 7.91 0.36
N TRP A 76 -9.00 6.91 0.83
CA TRP A 76 -8.50 6.89 2.20
C TRP A 76 -7.37 7.90 2.40
N PHE A 77 -6.52 8.10 1.40
CA PHE A 77 -5.53 9.18 1.40
C PHE A 77 -6.19 10.54 1.63
N GLY A 78 -7.20 10.89 0.81
CA GLY A 78 -7.91 12.17 0.98
C GLY A 78 -8.67 12.28 2.30
N GLU A 79 -9.14 11.16 2.87
CA GLU A 79 -9.70 11.13 4.22
C GLU A 79 -8.64 11.38 5.31
N CYS A 80 -7.43 10.82 5.17
CA CYS A 80 -6.33 11.09 6.08
C CYS A 80 -5.96 12.58 6.05
N GLU A 81 -5.89 13.19 4.86
CA GLU A 81 -5.64 14.63 4.73
C GLU A 81 -6.73 15.49 5.36
N ARG A 82 -8.03 15.15 5.14
CA ARG A 82 -9.15 15.85 5.80
C ARG A 82 -9.09 15.78 7.33
N ARG A 83 -8.45 14.76 7.88
CA ARG A 83 -8.21 14.60 9.33
C ARG A 83 -6.98 15.36 9.83
N GLY A 84 -6.28 16.08 8.95
CA GLY A 84 -5.04 16.78 9.26
C GLY A 84 -3.83 15.85 9.41
N TRP A 85 -3.88 14.63 8.87
CA TRP A 85 -2.73 13.73 8.85
C TRP A 85 -1.90 13.97 7.59
N SER A 86 -0.63 13.56 7.63
CA SER A 86 0.31 13.66 6.51
C SER A 86 0.64 12.27 5.94
N PRO A 87 -0.32 11.57 5.31
CA PRO A 87 -0.08 10.24 4.74
C PRO A 87 1.09 10.26 3.73
N ASP A 88 1.82 9.15 3.67
CA ASP A 88 2.99 9.00 2.80
C ASP A 88 2.56 8.59 1.38
N LEU A 89 2.28 9.60 0.56
CA LEU A 89 1.82 9.39 -0.81
C LEU A 89 2.85 8.66 -1.67
N ASP A 90 4.14 8.94 -1.45
CA ASP A 90 5.22 8.39 -2.25
C ASP A 90 5.41 6.89 -1.97
N ALA A 91 5.30 6.47 -0.70
CA ALA A 91 5.30 5.04 -0.35
C ALA A 91 4.11 4.29 -0.98
N VAL A 92 2.90 4.88 -0.96
CA VAL A 92 1.70 4.27 -1.55
C VAL A 92 1.86 4.13 -3.07
N VAL A 93 2.26 5.20 -3.76
CA VAL A 93 2.45 5.20 -5.22
C VAL A 93 3.58 4.26 -5.62
N GLY A 94 4.72 4.31 -4.91
CA GLY A 94 5.86 3.44 -5.14
C GLY A 94 5.51 1.96 -5.03
N THR A 95 4.74 1.60 -3.99
CA THR A 95 4.27 0.23 -3.77
C THR A 95 3.35 -0.22 -4.91
N LEU A 96 2.34 0.57 -5.28
CA LEU A 96 1.43 0.22 -6.39
C LEU A 96 2.16 0.10 -7.75
N ARG A 97 3.15 0.93 -8.02
CA ARG A 97 4.00 0.80 -9.23
C ARG A 97 4.84 -0.47 -9.19
N SER A 98 5.34 -0.85 -8.02
CA SER A 98 6.02 -2.14 -7.82
C SER A 98 5.08 -3.31 -8.08
N LEU A 99 3.82 -3.22 -7.63
CA LEU A 99 2.81 -4.24 -7.89
C LEU A 99 2.55 -4.40 -9.38
N ASP A 100 2.42 -3.28 -10.10
CA ASP A 100 2.13 -3.30 -11.53
C ASP A 100 3.23 -4.03 -12.31
N ARG A 101 4.50 -3.69 -12.02
CA ARG A 101 5.67 -4.41 -12.56
C ARG A 101 5.66 -5.89 -12.19
N ALA A 102 5.42 -6.21 -10.93
CA ALA A 102 5.37 -7.60 -10.47
C ALA A 102 4.27 -8.41 -11.18
N ILE A 103 3.10 -7.80 -11.43
CA ILE A 103 2.00 -8.43 -12.18
C ILE A 103 2.34 -8.58 -13.67
N ALA A 104 3.11 -7.66 -14.24
CA ALA A 104 3.61 -7.78 -15.60
C ALA A 104 4.61 -8.94 -15.74
N THR A 105 5.55 -9.07 -14.81
CA THR A 105 6.58 -10.13 -14.83
C THR A 105 6.05 -11.49 -14.41
N ARG A 106 5.32 -11.59 -13.29
CA ARG A 106 4.88 -12.88 -12.71
C ARG A 106 3.58 -13.41 -13.32
N GLY A 107 2.77 -12.54 -13.93
CA GLY A 107 1.47 -12.91 -14.47
C GLY A 107 0.42 -13.31 -13.42
N GLY A 108 -0.67 -13.95 -13.86
CA GLY A 108 -1.66 -14.60 -12.97
C GLY A 108 -2.59 -13.67 -12.16
N ARG A 109 -2.50 -12.34 -12.31
CA ARG A 109 -3.33 -11.36 -11.56
C ARG A 109 -4.12 -10.40 -12.46
N ARG A 110 -4.61 -10.89 -13.60
CA ARG A 110 -5.34 -10.08 -14.60
C ARG A 110 -6.52 -9.29 -14.00
N ARG A 111 -7.25 -9.87 -13.05
CA ARG A 111 -8.40 -9.22 -12.37
C ARG A 111 -8.03 -7.96 -11.59
N ALA A 112 -6.80 -7.86 -11.07
CA ALA A 112 -6.35 -6.69 -10.30
C ALA A 112 -5.95 -5.49 -11.17
N ARG A 113 -5.55 -5.72 -12.43
CA ARG A 113 -4.96 -4.69 -13.30
C ARG A 113 -5.86 -3.47 -13.53
N PRO A 114 -7.17 -3.61 -13.85
CA PRO A 114 -8.01 -2.44 -14.08
C PRO A 114 -8.15 -1.55 -12.84
N TYR A 115 -8.30 -2.17 -11.67
CA TYR A 115 -8.38 -1.46 -10.40
C TYR A 115 -7.06 -0.76 -10.07
N LEU A 116 -5.94 -1.47 -10.19
CA LEU A 116 -4.60 -0.95 -9.96
C LEU A 116 -4.31 0.28 -10.84
N ALA A 117 -4.56 0.16 -12.14
CA ALA A 117 -4.34 1.25 -13.09
C ALA A 117 -5.22 2.48 -12.77
N ALA A 118 -6.47 2.27 -12.36
CA ALA A 118 -7.36 3.36 -11.95
C ALA A 118 -6.85 4.06 -10.67
N GLN A 119 -6.34 3.31 -9.69
CA GLN A 119 -5.78 3.90 -8.46
C GLN A 119 -4.50 4.69 -8.74
N LEU A 120 -3.58 4.16 -9.55
CA LEU A 120 -2.36 4.86 -9.94
C LEU A 120 -2.67 6.20 -10.61
N ARG A 121 -3.57 6.24 -11.60
CA ARG A 121 -3.98 7.50 -12.24
C ARG A 121 -4.54 8.53 -11.25
N ARG A 122 -5.31 8.09 -10.25
CA ARG A 122 -5.87 9.01 -9.23
C ARG A 122 -4.78 9.56 -8.32
N LEU A 123 -3.89 8.70 -7.83
CA LEU A 123 -2.80 9.09 -6.93
C LEU A 123 -1.72 9.92 -7.62
N ASP A 124 -1.40 9.63 -8.88
CA ASP A 124 -0.44 10.42 -9.66
C ASP A 124 -0.92 11.86 -9.89
N ARG A 125 -2.25 12.05 -10.11
CA ARG A 125 -2.85 13.39 -10.15
C ARG A 125 -2.70 14.10 -8.80
N LEU A 126 -3.08 13.46 -7.70
CA LEU A 126 -2.91 14.02 -6.35
C LEU A 126 -1.45 14.41 -6.07
N ARG A 127 -0.50 13.56 -6.45
CA ARG A 127 0.93 13.82 -6.28
C ARG A 127 1.39 15.02 -7.10
N THR A 128 0.93 15.14 -8.34
CA THR A 128 1.25 16.27 -9.22
C THR A 128 0.69 17.58 -8.67
N ASP A 129 -0.57 17.56 -8.23
CA ASP A 129 -1.23 18.74 -7.65
C ASP A 129 -0.51 19.20 -6.38
N ARG A 130 -0.07 18.27 -5.53
CA ARG A 130 0.70 18.57 -4.33
C ARG A 130 2.08 19.17 -4.64
N ASN A 131 2.77 18.66 -5.66
CA ASN A 131 4.06 19.21 -6.07
C ASN A 131 3.93 20.65 -6.60
N ARG A 132 2.81 20.97 -7.28
CA ARG A 132 2.53 22.34 -7.73
C ARG A 132 2.25 23.30 -6.57
N LEU A 133 1.53 22.86 -5.54
CA LEU A 133 1.24 23.67 -4.36
C LEU A 133 2.47 23.93 -3.47
N ALA A 134 3.47 23.05 -3.55
CA ALA A 134 4.71 23.14 -2.78
C ALA A 134 5.85 23.90 -3.49
N SER A 135 5.62 24.36 -4.73
CA SER A 135 6.56 25.17 -5.54
C SER A 135 6.17 26.65 -5.47
#